data_AF-A0A3N2IPI6-F1
#
_entry.id   AF-A0A3N2IPI6-F1
#
_cell.length_a   1.000
_cell.length_b   1.000
_cell.length_c   1.000
_cell.angle_alpha   90.00
_cell.angle_beta   90.00
_cell.angle_gamma   90.00
#
_symmetry.space_group_name_H-M   'P 1'
#
loop_
_entity.id
_entity.type
_entity.pdbx_description
1 polymer ?
#
loop_
_entity_poly.entity_id
_entity_poly.type
_entity_poly.pdbx_seq_one_letter_code
_entity_poly.pdbx_strand_id
1 'polypeptide(L)'
;MAGRLAGAAGVAAVATAAAVVGRRHLRRPDEGAGSPQESRSRWQAVTLLAQPQDVLGADDAPSSFDDLRDTVEVEARPAPGDKGTELRARLRERASTNDAADEAAKSIRVALRRAKQVIEAGEVLRVDPTPHGERKATPTGALVDEATDRADEEGLL
;
A
#
# COMPACT_ATOMS: atom_id res chain seq x y z
N MET A 1 43.01 58.88 9.20
CA MET A 1 42.73 58.13 10.44
C MET A 1 41.87 56.94 10.08
N ALA A 2 42.40 55.73 10.29
CA ALA A 2 41.75 54.47 9.94
C ALA A 2 40.82 54.03 11.06
N GLY A 3 39.53 53.83 10.75
CA GLY A 3 38.56 53.21 11.63
C GLY A 3 38.54 51.70 11.40
N ARG A 4 38.85 50.93 12.45
CA ARG A 4 38.57 49.50 12.55
C ARG A 4 37.15 49.31 13.07
N LEU A 5 36.38 48.41 12.46
CA LEU A 5 35.33 47.67 13.16
C LEU A 5 35.36 46.21 12.71
N ALA A 6 35.39 45.34 13.72
CA ALA A 6 35.35 43.89 13.67
C ALA A 6 33.90 43.38 13.76
N GLY A 7 33.69 42.10 13.41
CA GLY A 7 32.44 41.36 13.65
C GLY A 7 32.01 40.60 12.40
N ALA A 8 32.37 39.33 12.26
CA ALA A 8 31.62 38.15 12.75
C ALA A 8 30.33 37.89 11.97
N ALA A 9 30.32 36.80 11.20
CA ALA A 9 29.25 35.79 11.18
C ALA A 9 29.52 34.82 10.02
N GLY A 10 29.80 33.57 10.37
CA GLY A 10 29.79 32.47 9.41
C GLY A 10 28.38 32.26 8.88
N VAL A 11 28.29 31.93 7.59
CA VAL A 11 27.11 31.25 7.06
C VAL A 11 27.64 29.96 6.45
N ALA A 12 27.50 28.90 7.23
CA ALA A 12 27.64 27.54 6.75
C ALA A 12 26.56 27.33 5.68
N ALA A 13 26.98 27.26 4.41
CA ALA A 13 26.10 26.84 3.34
C ALA A 13 25.79 25.35 3.54
N VAL A 14 24.59 25.09 4.06
CA VAL A 14 24.00 23.76 4.21
C VAL A 14 23.95 23.11 2.83
N ALA A 15 24.72 22.04 2.65
CA ALA A 15 24.66 21.21 1.46
C ALA A 15 23.32 20.48 1.45
N THR A 16 22.40 20.89 0.57
CA THR A 16 21.19 20.15 0.27
C THR A 16 21.55 18.94 -0.58
N ALA A 17 21.92 17.83 0.09
CA ALA A 17 21.95 16.52 -0.54
C ALA A 17 20.50 16.06 -0.74
N ALA A 18 19.89 16.46 -1.85
CA ALA A 18 18.62 15.89 -2.30
C ALA A 18 18.87 14.41 -2.61
N ALA A 19 18.45 13.54 -1.69
CA ALA A 19 18.54 12.10 -1.84
C ALA A 19 17.62 11.65 -2.99
N VAL A 20 18.21 11.50 -4.18
CA VAL A 20 17.58 10.78 -5.30
C VAL A 20 17.71 9.28 -5.03
N VAL A 21 16.95 8.76 -4.07
CA VAL A 21 16.82 7.32 -3.82
C VAL A 21 15.34 6.99 -3.82
N GLY A 22 14.83 6.54 -4.97
CA GLY A 22 13.42 6.17 -5.06
C GLY A 22 12.93 5.65 -6.40
N ARG A 23 13.79 5.07 -7.26
CA ARG A 23 13.34 4.53 -8.57
C ARG A 23 13.92 3.18 -8.98
N ARG A 24 14.42 2.36 -8.04
CA ARG A 24 15.06 1.07 -8.41
C ARG A 24 14.58 -0.18 -7.66
N HIS A 25 13.47 -0.12 -6.93
CA HIS A 25 12.89 -1.32 -6.30
C HIS A 25 11.62 -1.88 -6.95
N LEU A 26 11.12 -1.26 -8.03
CA LEU A 26 9.94 -1.76 -8.76
C LEU A 26 10.23 -2.90 -9.76
N ARG A 27 11.38 -3.56 -9.65
CA ARG A 27 11.68 -4.79 -10.41
C ARG A 27 12.28 -5.84 -9.50
N ARG A 28 11.45 -6.40 -8.62
CA ARG A 28 11.69 -7.78 -8.19
C ARG A 28 11.29 -8.71 -9.34
N PRO A 29 12.11 -9.71 -9.68
CA PRO A 29 11.72 -10.75 -10.62
C PRO A 29 10.55 -11.55 -10.02
N ASP A 30 9.70 -11.96 -10.93
CA ASP A 30 8.37 -12.48 -10.71
C ASP A 30 8.45 -13.95 -10.24
N GLU A 31 8.88 -14.18 -9.01
CA GLU A 31 8.85 -15.51 -8.36
C GLU A 31 7.43 -15.79 -7.85
N GLY A 32 6.53 -16.02 -8.80
CA GLY A 32 5.11 -16.24 -8.53
C GLY A 32 4.16 -15.76 -9.63
N ALA A 33 4.70 -15.18 -10.72
CA ALA A 33 3.90 -14.67 -11.83
C ALA A 33 2.94 -15.74 -12.33
N GLY A 34 1.65 -15.44 -12.26
CA GLY A 34 0.71 -15.95 -13.24
C GLY A 34 1.27 -15.77 -14.65
N SER A 35 0.73 -16.54 -15.58
CA SER A 35 1.09 -16.53 -17.00
C SER A 35 1.30 -15.10 -17.55
N PRO A 36 2.17 -14.89 -18.56
CA PRO A 36 2.36 -13.57 -19.18
C PRO A 36 1.07 -12.89 -19.70
N GLN A 37 0.00 -13.67 -19.86
CA GLN A 37 -1.34 -13.20 -20.20
C GLN A 37 -2.04 -12.53 -19.01
N GLU A 38 -1.71 -12.92 -17.78
CA GLU A 38 -2.20 -12.36 -16.53
C GLU A 38 -1.54 -11.01 -16.18
N SER A 39 -0.26 -10.82 -16.52
CA SER A 39 0.41 -9.51 -16.39
C SER A 39 -0.19 -8.45 -17.31
N ARG A 40 -0.89 -8.85 -18.40
CA ARG A 40 -1.63 -7.93 -19.29
C ARG A 40 -3.02 -7.58 -18.77
N SER A 41 -3.62 -8.44 -17.93
CA SER A 41 -5.01 -8.29 -17.47
C SER A 41 -5.17 -7.48 -16.18
N ARG A 42 -4.09 -6.85 -15.67
CA ARG A 42 -4.11 -5.90 -14.53
C ARG A 42 -4.64 -6.49 -13.22
N TRP A 43 -4.69 -7.82 -13.11
CA TRP A 43 -5.09 -8.48 -11.86
C TRP A 43 -4.03 -8.26 -10.78
N GLN A 44 -4.49 -7.86 -9.60
CA GLN A 44 -3.74 -7.96 -8.35
C GLN A 44 -4.27 -9.16 -7.58
N ALA A 45 -3.40 -9.89 -6.88
CA ALA A 45 -3.77 -11.13 -6.23
C ALA A 45 -3.10 -11.27 -4.85
N VAL A 46 -3.79 -11.97 -3.95
CA VAL A 46 -3.25 -12.49 -2.69
C VAL A 46 -3.61 -13.96 -2.56
N THR A 47 -2.72 -14.75 -1.97
CA THR A 47 -3.01 -16.14 -1.61
C THR A 47 -3.55 -16.19 -0.19
N LEU A 48 -4.64 -16.93 -0.01
CA LEU A 48 -5.38 -17.13 1.23
C LEU A 48 -5.27 -18.59 1.69
N LEU A 49 -5.02 -18.80 2.98
CA LEU A 49 -5.07 -20.10 3.64
C LEU A 49 -6.51 -20.55 3.93
N ALA A 50 -7.37 -20.47 2.91
CA ALA A 50 -8.78 -20.82 2.96
C ALA A 50 -9.19 -21.57 1.69
N GLN A 51 -10.28 -22.33 1.76
CA GLN A 51 -10.86 -23.01 0.60
C GLN A 51 -11.68 -22.01 -0.25
N PRO A 52 -11.83 -22.22 -1.57
CA PRO A 52 -12.47 -21.24 -2.45
C PRO A 52 -13.89 -20.85 -2.03
N GLN A 53 -14.67 -21.80 -1.49
CA GLN A 53 -16.03 -21.54 -1.01
C GLN A 53 -16.12 -20.69 0.26
N ASP A 54 -15.02 -20.55 1.00
CA ASP A 54 -14.96 -19.78 2.25
C ASP A 54 -14.42 -18.35 2.02
N VAL A 55 -14.01 -18.03 0.79
CA VAL A 55 -13.40 -16.74 0.44
C VAL A 55 -14.41 -15.72 -0.05
N LEU A 56 -15.34 -16.13 -0.92
CA LEU A 56 -16.38 -15.24 -1.44
C LEU A 56 -17.60 -15.29 -0.51
N GLY A 57 -18.08 -14.11 -0.11
CA GLY A 57 -19.32 -13.98 0.65
C GLY A 57 -20.57 -14.14 -0.22
N ALA A 58 -21.73 -13.89 0.35
CA ALA A 58 -23.02 -13.95 -0.36
C ALA A 58 -23.10 -12.98 -1.57
N ASP A 59 -22.34 -11.90 -1.54
CA ASP A 59 -22.31 -10.85 -2.56
C ASP A 59 -21.18 -11.04 -3.60
N ASP A 60 -20.64 -12.25 -3.72
CA ASP A 60 -19.53 -12.61 -4.62
C ASP A 60 -18.22 -11.82 -4.38
N ALA A 61 -18.07 -11.21 -3.20
CA ALA A 61 -16.86 -10.53 -2.76
C ALA A 61 -16.74 -10.51 -1.21
N PRO A 62 -15.52 -10.44 -0.64
CA PRO A 62 -15.33 -10.15 0.78
C PRO A 62 -15.76 -8.72 1.15
N SER A 63 -16.18 -8.49 2.40
CA SER A 63 -16.63 -7.17 2.88
C SER A 63 -15.57 -6.06 2.79
N SER A 64 -14.29 -6.41 2.72
CA SER A 64 -13.22 -5.43 2.48
C SER A 64 -13.28 -4.78 1.09
N PHE A 65 -14.15 -5.26 0.21
CA PHE A 65 -14.41 -4.71 -1.12
C PHE A 65 -15.72 -3.92 -1.22
N ASP A 66 -16.46 -3.71 -0.14
CA ASP A 66 -17.77 -3.03 -0.18
C ASP A 66 -17.71 -1.68 -0.91
N ASP A 67 -16.69 -0.86 -0.62
CA ASP A 67 -16.46 0.45 -1.26
C ASP A 67 -16.05 0.36 -2.74
N LEU A 68 -15.60 -0.82 -3.19
CA LEU A 68 -15.07 -1.05 -4.54
C LEU A 68 -16.00 -1.91 -5.41
N ARG A 69 -17.06 -2.50 -4.84
CA ARG A 69 -17.95 -3.51 -5.45
C ARG A 69 -18.35 -3.21 -6.90
N ASP A 70 -18.73 -1.96 -7.17
CA ASP A 70 -19.23 -1.55 -8.49
C ASP A 70 -18.11 -1.20 -9.49
N THR A 71 -16.88 -1.02 -9.01
CA THR A 71 -15.73 -0.58 -9.83
C THR A 71 -14.75 -1.71 -10.11
N VAL A 72 -14.73 -2.76 -9.29
CA VAL A 72 -13.79 -3.88 -9.44
C VAL A 72 -14.49 -5.20 -9.73
N GLU A 73 -13.81 -6.02 -10.51
CA GLU A 73 -14.10 -7.43 -10.68
C GLU A 73 -13.25 -8.22 -9.68
N VAL A 74 -13.87 -9.14 -8.96
CA VAL A 74 -13.23 -10.00 -7.95
C VAL A 74 -13.39 -11.45 -8.38
N GLU A 75 -12.33 -12.25 -8.25
CA GLU A 75 -12.31 -13.66 -8.59
C GLU A 75 -11.58 -14.44 -7.51
N ALA A 76 -12.11 -15.61 -7.11
CA ALA A 76 -11.43 -16.58 -6.27
C ALA A 76 -11.18 -17.87 -7.05
N ARG A 77 -9.94 -18.39 -7.00
CA ARG A 77 -9.56 -19.64 -7.66
C ARG A 77 -8.57 -20.43 -6.81
N PRO A 78 -8.40 -21.74 -7.02
CA PRO A 78 -7.34 -22.50 -6.36
C PRO A 78 -5.96 -21.86 -6.60
N ALA A 79 -5.19 -21.66 -5.53
CA ALA A 79 -3.84 -21.14 -5.60
C ALA A 79 -2.86 -22.18 -6.16
N PRO A 80 -1.82 -21.78 -6.91
CA PRO A 80 -0.81 -22.70 -7.39
C PRO A 80 -0.09 -23.44 -6.26
N GLY A 81 0.20 -24.72 -6.50
CA GLY A 81 0.98 -25.54 -5.55
C GLY A 81 0.24 -25.89 -4.26
N ASP A 82 -1.10 -25.97 -4.32
CA ASP A 82 -1.95 -26.37 -3.18
C ASP A 82 -1.79 -25.45 -1.96
N LYS A 83 -1.64 -24.14 -2.22
CA LYS A 83 -1.42 -23.12 -1.18
C LYS A 83 -2.72 -22.47 -0.68
N GLY A 84 -3.86 -23.09 -0.95
CA GLY A 84 -5.19 -22.56 -0.64
C GLY A 84 -5.83 -21.86 -1.84
N THR A 85 -6.32 -20.64 -1.67
CA THR A 85 -7.08 -19.89 -2.69
C THR A 85 -6.37 -18.61 -3.08
N GLU A 86 -6.30 -18.33 -4.37
CA GLU A 86 -5.88 -17.04 -4.89
C GLU A 86 -7.12 -16.14 -5.06
N LEU A 87 -7.20 -15.09 -4.24
CA LEU A 87 -8.18 -14.01 -4.37
C LEU A 87 -7.59 -12.90 -5.22
N ARG A 88 -8.32 -12.50 -6.25
CA ARG A 88 -7.85 -11.59 -7.30
C ARG A 88 -8.83 -10.45 -7.49
N ALA A 89 -8.31 -9.28 -7.80
CA ALA A 89 -9.13 -8.13 -8.14
C ALA A 89 -8.51 -7.26 -9.25
N ARG A 90 -9.35 -6.69 -10.11
CA ARG A 90 -8.98 -5.68 -11.11
C ARG A 90 -10.10 -4.68 -11.31
N LEU A 91 -9.79 -3.50 -11.86
CA LEU A 91 -10.85 -2.59 -12.31
C LEU A 91 -11.67 -3.21 -13.46
N ARG A 92 -12.99 -3.06 -13.41
CA ARG A 92 -13.91 -3.43 -14.50
C ARG A 92 -13.65 -2.60 -15.75
N GLU A 93 -13.45 -1.30 -15.54
CA GLU A 93 -13.17 -0.34 -16.60
C GLU A 93 -11.78 0.26 -16.43
N ARG A 94 -11.14 0.61 -17.55
CA ARG A 94 -9.83 1.25 -17.49
C ARG A 94 -9.98 2.66 -16.92
N ALA A 95 -9.16 3.00 -15.93
CA ALA A 95 -9.06 4.36 -15.43
C ALA A 95 -8.73 5.36 -16.56
N SER A 96 -9.35 6.54 -16.49
CA SER A 96 -9.22 7.61 -17.49
C SER A 96 -7.86 8.31 -17.47
N THR A 97 -7.17 8.27 -16.33
CA THR A 97 -5.85 8.86 -16.13
C THR A 97 -4.91 7.88 -15.43
N ASN A 98 -3.59 8.14 -15.50
CA ASN A 98 -2.61 7.31 -14.79
C ASN A 98 -2.75 7.46 -13.27
N ASP A 99 -2.98 8.68 -12.78
CA ASP A 99 -3.15 8.93 -11.33
C ASP A 99 -4.36 8.16 -10.79
N ALA A 100 -5.50 8.17 -11.51
CA ALA A 100 -6.67 7.38 -11.13
C ALA A 100 -6.40 5.86 -11.18
N ALA A 101 -5.54 5.39 -12.10
CA ALA A 101 -5.13 4.00 -12.16
C ALA A 101 -4.28 3.61 -10.95
N ASP A 102 -3.37 4.49 -10.52
CA ASP A 102 -2.49 4.26 -9.38
C ASP A 102 -3.28 4.27 -8.06
N GLU A 103 -4.19 5.21 -7.87
CA GLU A 103 -5.07 5.26 -6.69
C GLU A 103 -6.01 4.05 -6.61
N ALA A 104 -6.58 3.63 -7.74
CA ALA A 104 -7.34 2.39 -7.80
C ALA A 104 -6.48 1.16 -7.47
N ALA A 105 -5.24 1.12 -7.97
CA ALA A 105 -4.34 0.02 -7.68
C ALA A 105 -3.99 -0.07 -6.19
N LYS A 106 -3.76 1.07 -5.53
CA LYS A 106 -3.57 1.15 -4.07
C LYS A 106 -4.80 0.65 -3.32
N SER A 107 -5.98 1.15 -3.68
CA SER A 107 -7.26 0.77 -3.05
C SER A 107 -7.52 -0.74 -3.14
N ILE A 108 -7.30 -1.33 -4.33
CA ILE A 108 -7.39 -2.79 -4.53
C ILE A 108 -6.39 -3.54 -3.65
N ARG A 109 -5.15 -3.06 -3.55
CA ARG A 109 -4.12 -3.71 -2.73
C ARG A 109 -4.47 -3.70 -1.24
N VAL A 110 -5.00 -2.57 -0.74
CA VAL A 110 -5.48 -2.45 0.63
C VAL A 110 -6.65 -3.40 0.88
N ALA A 111 -7.64 -3.43 -0.01
CA ALA A 111 -8.80 -4.33 0.09
C ALA A 111 -8.40 -5.81 0.12
N LEU A 112 -7.47 -6.23 -0.74
CA LEU A 112 -6.93 -7.59 -0.77
C LEU A 112 -6.18 -7.95 0.52
N ARG A 113 -5.34 -7.04 1.05
CA ARG A 113 -4.63 -7.28 2.32
C ARG A 113 -5.57 -7.39 3.50
N ARG A 114 -6.57 -6.51 3.58
CA ARG A 114 -7.61 -6.56 4.62
C ARG A 114 -8.42 -7.84 4.52
N ALA A 115 -8.82 -8.26 3.31
CA ALA A 115 -9.48 -9.55 3.10
C ALA A 115 -8.64 -10.69 3.67
N LYS A 116 -7.34 -10.74 3.32
CA LYS A 116 -6.43 -11.76 3.82
C LYS A 116 -6.33 -11.77 5.35
N GLN A 117 -6.17 -10.61 5.97
CA GLN A 117 -6.08 -10.52 7.43
C GLN A 117 -7.37 -10.96 8.12
N VAL A 118 -8.53 -10.50 7.65
CA VAL A 118 -9.82 -10.89 8.24
C VAL A 118 -10.07 -12.39 8.06
N ILE A 119 -9.79 -12.95 6.88
CA ILE A 119 -10.02 -14.37 6.60
C ILE A 119 -9.04 -15.27 7.39
N GLU A 120 -7.76 -14.89 7.47
CA GLU A 120 -6.73 -15.76 8.07
C GLU A 120 -6.52 -15.52 9.57
N ALA A 121 -6.69 -14.29 10.04
CA ALA A 121 -6.46 -13.89 11.43
C ALA A 121 -7.75 -13.48 12.17
N GLY A 122 -8.86 -13.28 11.47
CA GLY A 122 -10.14 -12.86 12.07
C GLY A 122 -10.29 -11.34 12.25
N GLU A 123 -9.22 -10.57 12.05
CA GLU A 123 -9.22 -9.11 12.24
C GLU A 123 -8.21 -8.41 11.31
N VAL A 124 -8.40 -7.11 11.09
CA VAL A 124 -7.41 -6.26 10.40
C VAL A 124 -6.37 -5.82 11.43
N LEU A 125 -5.14 -6.29 11.29
CA LEU A 125 -4.05 -5.94 12.20
C LEU A 125 -3.71 -4.45 12.03
N ARG A 126 -3.87 -3.70 13.11
CA ARG A 126 -3.46 -2.29 13.19
C ARG A 126 -2.21 -2.19 14.04
N VAL A 127 -1.26 -1.39 13.57
CA VAL A 127 -0.20 -0.91 14.45
C VAL A 127 -0.84 0.18 15.30
N ASP A 128 -1.21 -0.16 16.54
CA ASP A 128 -1.68 0.85 17.48
C ASP A 128 -0.61 1.94 17.64
N PRO A 129 -1.00 3.22 17.78
CA PRO A 129 -0.05 4.27 18.10
C PRO A 129 0.73 3.94 19.37
N THR A 130 1.95 4.46 19.44
CA THR A 130 3.02 4.11 20.38
C THR A 130 2.51 3.84 21.81
N PRO A 131 3.05 2.85 22.56
CA PRO A 131 2.63 2.47 23.93
C PRO A 131 2.68 3.57 25.01
N HIS A 132 2.94 4.84 24.66
CA HIS A 132 3.21 5.95 25.58
C HIS A 132 2.13 7.03 25.54
N GLY A 133 0.87 6.64 25.27
CA GLY A 133 -0.28 7.55 25.29
C GLY A 133 -0.30 8.56 24.13
N GLU A 134 -1.14 9.58 24.26
CA GLU A 134 -1.24 10.64 23.25
C GLU A 134 0.07 11.45 23.20
N ARG A 135 0.77 11.37 22.06
CA ARG A 135 1.94 12.22 21.82
C ARG A 135 1.47 13.66 21.75
N LYS A 136 2.21 14.58 22.39
CA LYS A 136 1.94 16.01 22.33
C LYS A 136 1.86 16.43 20.85
N ALA A 137 0.76 17.08 20.44
CA ALA A 137 0.55 17.55 19.08
C ALA A 137 1.62 18.59 18.72
N THR A 138 2.71 18.13 18.13
CA THR A 138 3.77 18.96 17.58
C THR A 138 3.65 18.97 16.06
N PRO A 139 4.04 20.06 15.39
CA PRO A 139 4.02 20.11 13.92
C PRO A 139 4.81 18.98 13.26
N THR A 140 5.93 18.58 13.87
CA THR A 140 6.73 17.44 13.40
C THR A 140 6.10 16.09 13.72
N GLY A 141 5.39 15.96 14.86
CA GLY A 141 4.63 14.74 15.19
C GLY A 141 3.50 14.49 14.20
N ALA A 142 2.75 15.54 13.85
CA ALA A 142 1.67 15.44 12.86
C ALA A 142 2.16 14.95 11.48
N LEU A 143 3.38 15.32 11.07
CA LEU A 143 3.98 14.82 9.82
C LEU A 143 4.33 13.33 9.90
N VAL A 144 4.75 12.83 11.07
CA VAL A 144 5.05 11.41 11.29
C VAL A 144 3.76 10.59 11.34
N ASP A 145 2.71 11.13 11.97
CA ASP A 145 1.42 10.46 12.08
C ASP A 145 0.80 10.31 10.68
N GLU A 146 0.77 11.38 9.87
CA GLU A 146 0.32 11.35 8.47
C GLU A 146 1.15 10.41 7.57
N ALA A 147 2.47 10.32 7.80
CA ALA A 147 3.31 9.38 7.08
C ALA A 147 3.02 7.92 7.46
N THR A 148 2.67 7.68 8.73
CA THR A 148 2.30 6.37 9.25
C THR A 148 0.94 5.94 8.70
N ASP A 149 -0.02 6.85 8.63
CA ASP A 149 -1.36 6.56 8.06
C ASP A 149 -1.29 6.19 6.57
N ARG A 150 -0.39 6.85 5.80
CA ARG A 150 -0.18 6.55 4.37
C ARG A 150 0.62 5.26 4.13
N ALA A 151 1.42 4.81 5.10
CA ALA A 151 2.32 3.66 4.96
C ALA A 151 1.58 2.35 4.64
N ASP A 152 0.38 2.18 5.20
CA ASP A 152 -0.47 0.99 4.99
C ASP A 152 -0.83 0.79 3.51
N GLU A 153 -1.04 1.88 2.78
CA GLU A 153 -1.40 1.86 1.36
C GLU A 153 -0.22 1.41 0.48
N GLU A 154 0.98 1.88 0.82
CA GLU A 154 2.19 1.59 0.06
C GLU A 154 2.82 0.24 0.45
N GLY A 155 2.48 -0.29 1.62
CA GLY A 155 3.14 -1.46 2.21
C GLY A 155 4.57 -1.14 2.65
N LEU A 156 4.80 0.09 3.09
CA LEU A 156 6.08 0.59 3.55
C LEU A 156 6.03 0.81 5.07
N LEU A 157 6.28 -0.26 5.84
CA LEU A 157 6.63 -0.17 7.26
C LEU A 157 7.93 -0.94 7.50
#